data_AF-A0A0B7FX80-F1
#
_entry.id   AF-A0A0B7FX80-F1
#
_cell.length_a   1.000
_cell.length_b   1.000
_cell.length_c   1.000
_cell.angle_alpha   90.00
_cell.angle_beta   90.00
_cell.angle_gamma   90.00
#
_symmetry.space_group_name_H-M   'P 1'
#
loop_
_entity.id
_entity.type
_entity.pdbx_description
1 polymer ?
#
loop_
_entity_poly.entity_id
_entity_poly.type
_entity_poly.pdbx_seq_one_letter_code
_entity_poly.pdbx_strand_id
1 'polypeptide(L)'
;MRPSVGGGLNLGYPPEEETLLCPPKTGTSEGLQAGFERMEQAVKELHETMKGAKDILECVNRVLVSTQRSQTMVGSFDQKTQSTIHVNPVNKEGVLATDCGLPLFRYFLSGMGYVLWMDSITLARYLKFFEIGSDLVQGEDNPVLINGTEDKATRLLFEHIGIDYNGAQYYRGNKN
;
A
#
# COMPACT_ATOMS: atom_id res chain seq x y z
N MET A 1 91.83 17.38 -42.01
CA MET A 1 90.45 16.86 -42.16
C MET A 1 90.02 16.26 -40.83
N ARG A 2 89.03 16.86 -40.16
CA ARG A 2 88.20 16.28 -39.07
C ARG A 2 86.88 15.83 -39.73
N PRO A 3 86.02 14.95 -39.13
CA PRO A 3 85.60 14.89 -37.73
C PRO A 3 85.65 13.47 -37.08
N SER A 4 85.73 13.32 -35.74
CA SER A 4 84.65 13.34 -34.70
C SER A 4 83.75 12.09 -34.80
N VAL A 5 83.39 11.36 -33.73
CA VAL A 5 82.67 11.75 -32.48
C VAL A 5 82.95 10.65 -31.44
N GLY A 6 83.42 10.92 -30.22
CA GLY A 6 82.65 11.29 -29.01
C GLY A 6 82.58 10.07 -28.07
N GLY A 7 83.20 10.06 -26.89
CA GLY A 7 82.69 10.62 -25.63
C GLY A 7 81.71 9.62 -24.97
N GLY A 8 81.86 9.12 -23.74
CA GLY A 8 82.69 9.50 -22.61
C GLY A 8 82.60 8.45 -21.48
N LEU A 9 83.30 8.78 -20.40
CA LEU A 9 83.72 7.97 -19.27
C LEU A 9 82.56 7.59 -18.32
N ASN A 10 82.68 6.45 -17.62
CA ASN A 10 82.07 6.31 -16.29
C ASN A 10 82.98 5.46 -15.38
N LEU A 11 83.42 6.08 -14.28
CA LEU A 11 84.42 5.60 -13.33
C LEU A 11 83.85 5.83 -11.92
N GLY A 12 83.61 4.74 -11.19
CA GLY A 12 83.62 4.72 -9.72
C GLY A 12 82.29 4.86 -8.96
N TYR A 13 81.95 3.81 -8.19
CA TYR A 13 81.65 3.76 -6.73
C TYR A 13 80.53 2.75 -6.34
N PRO A 14 80.60 2.14 -5.13
CA PRO A 14 79.95 0.88 -4.72
C PRO A 14 78.51 1.08 -4.19
N PRO A 15 77.71 0.02 -3.97
CA PRO A 15 76.29 0.16 -3.67
C PRO A 15 76.04 0.70 -2.25
N GLU A 16 75.13 1.67 -2.17
CA GLU A 16 74.63 2.26 -0.94
C GLU A 16 73.76 1.25 -0.17
N GLU A 17 74.04 1.05 1.12
CA GLU A 17 73.09 0.42 2.05
C GLU A 17 71.96 1.42 2.33
N GLU A 18 70.84 1.27 1.63
CA GLU A 18 69.57 1.90 2.04
C GLU A 18 69.09 1.26 3.34
N THR A 19 69.16 2.05 4.40
CA THR A 19 68.41 1.82 5.65
C THR A 19 66.93 1.66 5.34
N LEU A 20 66.44 0.41 5.40
CA LEU A 20 65.02 0.07 5.42
C LEU A 20 64.38 0.61 6.71
N LEU A 21 63.96 1.86 6.65
CA LEU A 21 63.04 2.46 7.61
C LEU A 21 61.69 1.74 7.46
N CYS A 22 61.46 0.70 8.27
CA CYS A 22 60.10 0.18 8.43
C CYS A 22 59.20 1.33 8.90
N PRO A 23 58.04 1.57 8.26
CA PRO A 23 57.09 2.52 8.82
C PRO A 23 56.61 1.99 10.19
N PRO A 24 56.32 2.87 11.16
CA PRO A 24 55.81 2.43 12.45
C PRO A 24 54.47 1.71 12.25
N LYS A 25 54.40 0.45 12.69
CA LYS A 25 53.14 -0.32 12.80
C LYS A 25 52.33 0.22 13.99
N THR A 26 51.76 1.40 13.84
CA THR A 26 50.78 1.94 14.80
C THR A 26 49.68 2.63 14.01
N GLY A 27 48.71 1.86 13.53
CA GLY A 27 47.60 2.41 12.74
C GLY A 27 46.32 1.59 12.75
N THR A 28 46.17 0.61 13.65
CA THR A 28 45.12 -0.42 13.49
C THR A 28 44.08 -0.48 14.60
N SER A 29 44.21 0.22 15.73
CA SER A 29 43.21 0.19 16.82
C SER A 29 42.33 1.45 16.85
N GLU A 30 42.95 2.63 16.88
CA GLU A 30 42.23 3.91 16.98
C GLU A 30 41.46 4.26 15.70
N GLY A 31 42.03 3.98 14.53
CA GLY A 31 41.36 4.14 13.25
C GLY A 31 40.20 3.16 13.05
N LEU A 32 40.30 1.96 13.63
CA LEU A 32 39.21 0.98 13.65
C LEU A 32 38.09 1.46 14.57
N GLN A 33 38.43 1.94 15.76
CA GLN A 33 37.46 2.44 16.74
C GLN A 33 36.71 3.67 16.23
N ALA A 34 37.40 4.66 15.66
CA ALA A 34 36.77 5.80 15.01
C ALA A 34 35.96 5.40 13.74
N GLY A 35 36.28 4.26 13.13
CA GLY A 35 35.48 3.66 12.05
C GLY A 35 34.18 3.05 12.59
N PHE A 36 34.26 2.30 13.69
CA PHE A 36 33.10 1.73 14.37
C PHE A 36 32.15 2.79 14.91
N GLU A 37 32.65 3.85 15.54
CA GLU A 37 31.84 4.95 16.06
C GLU A 37 31.07 5.68 14.94
N ARG A 38 31.73 5.93 13.80
CA ARG A 38 31.07 6.53 12.63
C ARG A 38 30.02 5.60 12.02
N MET A 39 30.27 4.30 12.01
CA MET A 39 29.31 3.31 11.53
C MET A 39 28.10 3.22 12.44
N GLU A 40 28.29 3.22 13.77
CA GLU A 40 27.22 3.22 14.75
C GLU A 40 26.34 4.47 14.62
N GLN A 41 26.97 5.64 14.45
CA GLN A 41 26.26 6.89 14.23
C GLN A 41 25.46 6.87 12.91
N ALA A 42 26.07 6.39 11.82
CA ALA A 42 25.37 6.26 10.53
C ALA A 42 24.18 5.29 10.61
N VAL A 43 24.32 4.16 11.32
CA VAL A 43 23.22 3.21 11.53
C VAL A 43 22.10 3.84 12.36
N LYS A 44 22.42 4.65 13.37
CA LYS A 44 21.43 5.36 14.18
C LYS A 44 20.66 6.40 13.37
N GLU A 45 21.36 7.21 12.57
CA GLU A 45 20.74 8.19 11.68
C GLU A 45 19.85 7.51 10.63
N LEU A 46 20.30 6.38 10.06
CA LEU A 46 19.48 5.56 9.17
C LEU A 46 18.24 5.02 9.88
N HIS A 47 18.37 4.53 11.11
CA HIS A 47 17.23 4.04 11.89
C HIS A 47 16.19 5.13 12.16
N GLU A 48 16.64 6.32 12.58
CA GLU A 48 15.76 7.47 12.80
C GLU A 48 15.08 7.91 11.51
N THR A 49 15.83 7.95 10.40
CA THR A 49 15.28 8.26 9.07
C THR A 49 14.25 7.23 8.63
N MET A 50 14.54 5.93 8.79
CA MET A 50 13.62 4.85 8.44
C MET A 50 12.34 4.89 9.29
N LYS A 51 12.46 5.22 10.58
CA LYS A 51 11.32 5.41 11.46
C LYS A 51 10.45 6.59 11.01
N GLY A 52 11.06 7.74 10.74
CA GLY A 52 10.35 8.91 10.23
C GLY A 52 9.66 8.65 8.89
N ALA A 53 10.33 7.93 7.98
CA ALA A 53 9.75 7.53 6.70
C ALA A 53 8.54 6.60 6.88
N LYS A 54 8.62 5.62 7.79
CA LYS A 54 7.50 4.73 8.12
C LYS A 54 6.29 5.52 8.62
N ASP A 55 6.49 6.45 9.56
CA ASP A 55 5.40 7.26 10.13
C ASP A 55 4.70 8.12 9.06
N ILE A 56 5.48 8.69 8.12
CA ILE A 56 4.94 9.45 6.98
C ILE A 56 4.13 8.54 6.06
N LEU A 57 4.65 7.36 5.71
CA LEU A 57 3.96 6.41 4.84
C LEU A 57 2.64 5.91 5.47
N GLU A 58 2.62 5.64 6.77
CA GLU A 58 1.40 5.29 7.49
C GLU A 58 0.37 6.43 7.48
N CYS A 59 0.83 7.67 7.66
CA CYS A 59 -0.02 8.85 7.57
C CYS A 59 -0.64 9.02 6.18
N VAL A 60 0.18 8.92 5.12
CA VAL A 60 -0.27 9.01 3.73
C VAL A 60 -1.25 7.88 3.41
N ASN A 61 -0.95 6.65 3.82
CA ASN A 61 -1.85 5.52 3.64
C ASN A 61 -3.22 5.77 4.28
N ARG A 62 -3.24 6.27 5.53
CA ARG A 62 -4.49 6.63 6.21
C ARG A 62 -5.30 7.67 5.45
N VAL A 63 -4.65 8.71 4.92
CA VAL A 63 -5.32 9.77 4.15
C VAL A 63 -5.88 9.23 2.83
N LEU A 64 -5.12 8.41 2.10
CA LEU A 64 -5.54 7.81 0.84
C LEU A 64 -6.74 6.87 1.04
N VAL A 65 -6.65 5.96 2.01
CA VAL A 65 -7.75 5.05 2.38
C VAL A 65 -8.99 5.84 2.78
N SER A 66 -8.85 6.88 3.60
CA SER A 66 -9.97 7.72 4.01
C SER A 66 -10.60 8.48 2.83
N THR A 67 -9.78 8.98 1.91
CA THR A 67 -10.26 9.68 0.71
C THR A 67 -11.03 8.72 -0.18
N GLN A 68 -10.50 7.52 -0.39
CA GLN A 68 -11.10 6.51 -1.24
C GLN A 68 -12.43 5.98 -0.67
N ARG A 69 -12.52 5.75 0.65
CA ARG A 69 -13.78 5.39 1.32
C ARG A 69 -14.90 6.41 1.10
N SER A 70 -14.53 7.70 1.04
CA SER A 70 -15.48 8.80 0.86
C SER A 70 -15.74 9.13 -0.61
N GLN A 71 -14.96 8.57 -1.55
CA GLN A 71 -15.18 8.83 -2.97
C GLN A 71 -16.43 8.10 -3.46
N THR A 72 -17.36 8.92 -3.93
CA THR A 72 -18.65 8.47 -4.42
C THR A 72 -18.85 9.06 -5.81
N MET A 73 -19.25 8.22 -6.76
CA MET A 73 -19.63 8.64 -8.10
C MET A 73 -21.16 8.67 -8.19
N VAL A 74 -21.70 9.80 -8.63
CA VAL A 74 -23.14 9.96 -8.85
C VAL A 74 -23.44 9.73 -10.33
N GLY A 75 -24.23 8.70 -10.62
CA GLY A 75 -24.83 8.46 -11.93
C GLY A 75 -26.26 9.02 -11.99
N SER A 76 -26.76 9.28 -13.19
CA SER A 76 -28.17 9.61 -13.43
C SER A 76 -28.82 8.48 -14.23
N PHE A 77 -29.95 7.96 -13.74
CA PHE A 77 -30.71 6.90 -14.38
C PHE A 77 -31.76 7.44 -15.36
N ASP A 78 -32.32 8.61 -15.05
CA ASP A 78 -33.34 9.34 -15.82
C ASP A 78 -33.20 10.84 -15.46
N GLN A 79 -33.37 11.73 -16.45
CA GLN A 79 -33.42 13.18 -16.25
C GLN A 79 -34.44 13.65 -15.19
N LYS A 80 -35.38 12.80 -14.76
CA LYS A 80 -36.51 13.20 -13.92
C LYS A 80 -36.50 12.77 -12.45
N THR A 81 -35.86 11.68 -12.00
CA THR A 81 -36.21 11.20 -10.64
C THR A 81 -35.21 10.35 -9.85
N GLN A 82 -34.19 9.70 -10.42
CA GLN A 82 -33.33 8.80 -9.63
C GLN A 82 -31.84 8.94 -9.99
N SER A 83 -31.08 9.49 -9.05
CA SER A 83 -29.62 9.45 -9.06
C SER A 83 -29.14 8.14 -8.46
N THR A 84 -28.22 7.47 -9.15
CA THR A 84 -27.56 6.28 -8.63
C THR A 84 -26.26 6.66 -7.98
N ILE A 85 -25.96 6.01 -6.88
CA ILE A 85 -24.72 6.20 -6.14
C ILE A 85 -23.85 4.98 -6.33
N HIS A 86 -22.64 5.20 -6.81
CA HIS A 86 -21.65 4.18 -7.13
C HIS A 86 -20.43 4.40 -6.23
N VAL A 87 -20.06 3.37 -5.47
CA VAL A 87 -18.94 3.43 -4.52
C VAL A 87 -18.00 2.26 -4.79
N ASN A 88 -16.69 2.48 -4.66
CA ASN A 88 -15.70 1.41 -4.66
C ASN A 88 -15.12 1.28 -3.24
N PRO A 89 -15.77 0.51 -2.36
CA PRO A 89 -15.36 0.48 -0.97
C PRO A 89 -14.06 -0.30 -0.80
N VAL A 90 -13.35 0.00 0.30
CA VAL A 90 -12.12 -0.67 0.71
C VAL A 90 -12.36 -1.49 1.97
N ASN A 91 -11.76 -2.67 2.06
CA ASN A 91 -11.85 -3.52 3.24
C ASN A 91 -10.95 -3.01 4.39
N LYS A 92 -10.83 -3.79 5.46
CA LYS A 92 -9.98 -3.49 6.63
C LYS A 92 -8.47 -3.47 6.30
N GLU A 93 -8.07 -4.13 5.21
CA GLU A 93 -6.68 -4.23 4.75
C GLU A 93 -6.32 -3.11 3.75
N GLY A 94 -7.28 -2.26 3.38
CA GLY A 94 -7.08 -1.18 2.42
C GLY A 94 -7.20 -1.60 0.96
N VAL A 95 -7.69 -2.81 0.68
CA VAL A 95 -7.88 -3.33 -0.68
C VAL A 95 -9.25 -2.92 -1.21
N LEU A 96 -9.32 -2.51 -2.48
CA LEU A 96 -10.57 -2.17 -3.17
C LEU A 96 -11.42 -3.39 -3.49
N ALA A 97 -12.74 -3.23 -3.46
CA ALA A 97 -13.68 -4.25 -3.89
C ALA A 97 -13.44 -4.68 -5.36
N THR A 98 -13.14 -3.73 -6.24
CA THR A 98 -12.85 -4.01 -7.66
C THR A 98 -11.60 -4.86 -7.86
N ASP A 99 -10.60 -4.71 -6.99
CA ASP A 99 -9.34 -5.47 -7.07
C ASP A 99 -9.57 -6.95 -6.67
N CYS A 100 -10.63 -7.21 -5.88
CA CYS A 100 -11.13 -8.55 -5.58
C CYS A 100 -12.17 -9.06 -6.59
N GLY A 101 -12.34 -8.39 -7.73
CA GLY A 101 -13.28 -8.77 -8.78
C GLY A 101 -14.75 -8.57 -8.42
N LEU A 102 -15.06 -7.64 -7.50
CA LEU A 102 -16.43 -7.19 -7.25
C LEU A 102 -16.80 -6.02 -8.17
N PRO A 103 -18.06 -5.93 -8.61
CA PRO A 103 -18.54 -4.72 -9.28
C PRO A 103 -18.52 -3.53 -8.31
N LEU A 104 -18.75 -2.31 -8.79
CA LEU A 104 -18.99 -1.17 -7.90
C LEU A 104 -20.25 -1.39 -7.04
N PHE A 105 -20.18 -0.94 -5.79
CA PHE A 105 -21.31 -0.94 -4.89
C PHE A 105 -22.32 0.10 -5.37
N ARG A 106 -23.56 -0.33 -5.66
CA ARG A 106 -24.59 0.51 -6.29
C ARG A 106 -25.84 0.56 -5.45
N TYR A 107 -26.32 1.76 -5.21
CA TYR A 107 -27.59 2.01 -4.53
C TYR A 107 -28.21 3.32 -5.04
N PHE A 108 -29.48 3.54 -4.75
CA PHE A 108 -30.14 4.81 -5.06
C PHE A 108 -31.09 5.20 -3.93
N LEU A 109 -31.42 6.49 -3.86
CA LEU A 109 -32.45 6.98 -2.94
C LEU A 109 -33.80 6.87 -3.63
N SER A 110 -34.75 6.17 -3.00
CA SER A 110 -36.12 6.02 -3.49
C SER A 110 -37.09 6.46 -2.41
N GLY A 111 -37.73 7.63 -2.59
CA GLY A 111 -38.71 8.18 -1.65
C GLY A 111 -38.18 8.27 -0.22
N MET A 112 -38.49 7.25 0.59
CA MET A 112 -38.22 7.16 2.04
C MET A 112 -37.04 6.25 2.41
N GLY A 113 -36.21 5.79 1.47
CA GLY A 113 -35.11 4.89 1.82
C GLY A 113 -34.06 4.68 0.74
N TYR A 114 -32.97 4.03 1.16
CA TYR A 114 -31.91 3.57 0.26
C TYR A 114 -32.23 2.17 -0.25
N VAL A 115 -32.13 2.02 -1.56
CA VAL A 115 -32.40 0.77 -2.25
C VAL A 115 -31.10 0.24 -2.83
N LEU A 116 -30.72 -0.96 -2.41
CA LEU A 116 -29.53 -1.63 -2.91
C LEU A 116 -29.79 -2.18 -4.32
N TRP A 117 -28.90 -1.88 -5.26
CA TRP A 117 -29.02 -2.30 -6.65
C TRP A 117 -27.91 -3.29 -7.04
N MET A 118 -28.04 -4.53 -6.55
CA MET A 118 -27.24 -5.67 -6.94
C MET A 118 -27.99 -6.98 -6.68
N ASP A 119 -27.52 -8.07 -7.28
CA ASP A 119 -28.05 -9.40 -7.02
C ASP A 119 -27.55 -9.97 -5.67
N SER A 120 -28.19 -11.05 -5.22
CA SER A 120 -27.92 -11.66 -3.91
C SER A 120 -26.55 -12.33 -3.82
N ILE A 121 -26.00 -12.81 -4.94
CA ILE A 121 -24.66 -13.40 -4.98
C ILE A 121 -23.63 -12.29 -4.78
N THR A 122 -23.79 -11.17 -5.48
CA THR A 122 -22.95 -9.99 -5.31
C THR A 122 -23.02 -9.46 -3.88
N LEU A 123 -24.21 -9.40 -3.28
CA LEU A 123 -24.39 -9.02 -1.87
C LEU A 123 -23.64 -9.97 -0.91
N ALA A 124 -23.76 -11.30 -1.09
CA ALA A 124 -23.03 -12.27 -0.29
C ALA A 124 -21.50 -12.14 -0.43
N ARG A 125 -21.00 -11.90 -1.64
CA ARG A 125 -19.57 -11.67 -1.88
C ARG A 125 -19.08 -10.39 -1.20
N TYR A 126 -19.90 -9.34 -1.16
CA TYR A 126 -19.58 -8.12 -0.41
C TYR A 126 -19.52 -8.35 1.10
N LEU A 127 -20.47 -9.09 1.67
CA LEU A 127 -20.43 -9.48 3.09
C LEU A 127 -19.13 -10.24 3.42
N LYS A 128 -18.74 -11.19 2.56
CA LYS A 128 -17.47 -11.91 2.69
C LYS A 128 -16.26 -10.98 2.58
N PHE A 129 -16.25 -10.06 1.61
CA PHE A 129 -15.17 -9.09 1.40
C PHE A 129 -14.91 -8.19 2.60
N PHE A 130 -15.97 -7.80 3.32
CA PHE A 130 -15.86 -7.04 4.56
C PHE A 130 -15.68 -7.90 5.81
N GLU A 131 -15.78 -9.23 5.69
CA GLU A 131 -15.80 -10.17 6.80
C GLU A 131 -16.91 -9.87 7.84
N ILE A 132 -18.11 -9.58 7.35
CA ILE A 132 -19.30 -9.30 8.17
C ILE A 132 -20.45 -10.26 7.82
N GLY A 133 -21.39 -10.46 8.74
CA GLY A 133 -22.61 -11.21 8.45
C GLY A 133 -22.37 -12.68 8.11
N SER A 134 -21.40 -13.31 8.77
CA SER A 134 -21.11 -14.75 8.60
C SER A 134 -22.31 -15.65 8.92
N ASP A 135 -23.26 -15.16 9.72
CA ASP A 135 -24.55 -15.80 10.00
C ASP A 135 -25.57 -15.68 8.85
N LEU A 136 -25.27 -14.90 7.81
CA LEU A 136 -26.16 -14.60 6.67
C LEU A 136 -25.69 -15.24 5.37
N VAL A 137 -24.46 -15.75 5.34
CA VAL A 137 -23.81 -16.28 4.14
C VAL A 137 -23.48 -17.76 4.36
N GLN A 138 -23.70 -18.56 3.32
CA GLN A 138 -23.27 -19.95 3.25
C GLN A 138 -22.38 -20.17 2.03
N GLY A 139 -21.49 -21.16 2.10
CA GLY A 139 -20.52 -21.47 1.05
C GLY A 139 -19.25 -20.63 1.17
N GLU A 140 -18.10 -21.31 1.16
CA GLU A 140 -16.80 -20.66 1.30
C GLU A 140 -16.38 -20.01 -0.03
N ASP A 141 -16.14 -20.79 -1.08
CA ASP A 141 -15.65 -20.24 -2.36
C ASP A 141 -16.73 -19.54 -3.19
N ASN A 142 -17.98 -19.99 -3.06
CA ASN A 142 -19.14 -19.47 -3.76
C ASN A 142 -20.17 -18.98 -2.74
N PRO A 143 -19.94 -17.81 -2.11
CA PRO A 143 -20.80 -17.32 -1.06
C PRO A 143 -22.18 -16.98 -1.63
N VAL A 144 -23.22 -17.49 -0.96
CA VAL A 144 -24.62 -17.19 -1.26
C VAL A 144 -25.35 -16.82 0.03
N LEU A 145 -26.36 -15.97 -0.08
CA LEU A 145 -27.19 -15.61 1.08
C LEU A 145 -28.06 -16.78 1.51
N ILE A 146 -28.30 -16.87 2.81
CA ILE A 146 -29.35 -17.71 3.37
C ILE A 146 -30.71 -17.17 2.91
N ASN A 147 -31.63 -18.06 2.56
CA ASN A 147 -32.93 -17.66 2.03
C ASN A 147 -33.72 -16.81 3.03
N GLY A 148 -34.22 -15.65 2.60
CA GLY A 148 -35.00 -14.72 3.42
C GLY A 148 -34.15 -13.75 4.24
N THR A 149 -32.82 -13.75 4.12
CA THR A 149 -31.95 -12.82 4.86
C THR A 149 -31.51 -11.61 4.03
N GLU A 150 -32.06 -11.41 2.83
CA GLU A 150 -31.62 -10.35 1.90
C GLU A 150 -31.74 -8.94 2.48
N ASP A 151 -32.85 -8.63 3.17
CA ASP A 151 -33.06 -7.31 3.79
C ASP A 151 -32.10 -7.10 4.99
N LYS A 152 -31.89 -8.14 5.81
CA LYS A 152 -30.94 -8.10 6.94
C LYS A 152 -29.51 -7.91 6.43
N ALA A 153 -29.12 -8.63 5.38
CA ALA A 153 -27.83 -8.51 4.72
C ALA A 153 -27.62 -7.12 4.11
N THR A 154 -28.63 -6.59 3.44
CA THR A 154 -28.60 -5.24 2.85
C THR A 154 -28.43 -4.17 3.92
N ARG A 155 -29.21 -4.26 5.00
CA ARG A 155 -29.10 -3.33 6.13
C ARG A 155 -27.72 -3.38 6.76
N LEU A 156 -27.21 -4.58 7.06
CA LEU A 156 -25.87 -4.75 7.63
C LEU A 156 -24.79 -4.14 6.74
N LEU A 157 -24.91 -4.34 5.42
CA LEU A 157 -23.95 -3.81 4.46
C LEU A 157 -24.01 -2.27 4.39
N PHE A 158 -25.20 -1.68 4.41
CA PHE A 158 -25.38 -0.23 4.48
C PHE A 158 -24.82 0.37 5.77
N GLU A 159 -25.11 -0.23 6.92
CA GLU A 159 -24.56 0.18 8.22
C GLU A 159 -23.02 0.16 8.19
N HIS A 160 -22.42 -0.88 7.61
CA HIS A 160 -20.96 -1.00 7.51
C HIS A 160 -20.31 0.12 6.69
N ILE A 161 -20.96 0.57 5.62
CA ILE A 161 -20.46 1.66 4.78
C ILE A 161 -20.91 3.05 5.26
N GLY A 162 -21.49 3.15 6.45
CA GLY A 162 -21.86 4.43 7.09
C GLY A 162 -23.20 5.01 6.63
N ILE A 163 -24.07 4.19 6.02
CA ILE A 163 -25.44 4.58 5.66
C ILE A 163 -26.37 4.05 6.76
N ASP A 164 -26.62 4.87 7.77
CA ASP A 164 -27.56 4.56 8.84
C ASP A 164 -28.96 5.09 8.47
N TYR A 165 -29.86 4.18 8.09
CA TYR A 165 -31.24 4.53 7.81
C TYR A 165 -32.19 3.37 8.14
N ASN A 166 -33.25 3.67 8.91
CA ASN A 166 -34.24 2.70 9.38
C ASN A 166 -35.08 2.02 8.26
N GLY A 167 -34.90 2.41 7.00
CA GLY A 167 -35.69 2.00 5.84
C GLY A 167 -34.89 1.38 4.68
N ALA A 168 -33.75 0.74 4.97
CA ALA A 168 -33.00 -0.01 3.96
C ALA A 168 -33.85 -1.14 3.33
N GLN A 169 -33.95 -1.17 2.00
CA GLN A 169 -34.70 -2.20 1.27
C GLN A 169 -33.84 -2.86 0.21
N TYR A 170 -33.92 -4.18 0.09
CA TYR A 170 -33.30 -4.92 -1.01
C TYR A 170 -34.17 -4.85 -2.27
N TYR A 171 -33.60 -4.44 -3.40
CA TYR A 171 -34.34 -4.49 -4.67
C TYR A 171 -34.37 -5.92 -5.20
N ARG A 172 -35.53 -6.57 -5.06
CA ARG A 172 -35.82 -7.80 -5.81
C ARG A 172 -36.16 -7.40 -7.25
N GLY A 173 -35.15 -7.38 -8.12
CA GLY A 173 -35.40 -7.27 -9.56
C GLY A 173 -36.36 -8.39 -9.98
N ASN A 174 -37.48 -8.03 -10.62
CA ASN A 174 -38.38 -9.01 -11.20
C ASN A 174 -37.58 -9.84 -12.21
N LYS A 175 -37.39 -11.13 -11.92
CA LYS A 175 -36.98 -12.09 -12.92
C LYS A 175 -38.18 -12.25 -13.87
N ASN A 176 -38.08 -11.63 -15.05
CA ASN A 176 -38.84 -12.11 -16.21
C ASN A 176 -38.20 -13.41 -16.69
#